data_AF-Q02CQ8-F1
#
_entry.id   AF-Q02CQ8-F1
#
_cell.length_a   1.000
_cell.length_b   1.000
_cell.length_c   1.000
_cell.angle_alpha   90.00
_cell.angle_beta   90.00
_cell.angle_gamma   90.00
#
_symmetry.space_group_name_H-M   'P 1'
#
loop_
_entity.id
_entity.type
_entity.pdbx_description
1 polymer ?
#
loop_
_entity_poly.entity_id
_entity_poly.type
_entity_poly.pdbx_seq_one_letter_code
_entity_poly.pdbx_strand_id
1 'polypeptide(L)'
;MKGQFRLQRVFSQCGRKLASIGSMTASSDSRLPQLEALIGDLTGEEDTPNALLREHLEAARSFLLGSMPTEYQFSLGLADGLLSEIKDQDLRTRLEEFLRSQRAA
;
A
#
# COMPACT_ATOMS: atom_id res chain seq x y z
N MET A 1 7.02 28.00 24.40
CA MET A 1 6.86 26.67 23.76
C MET A 1 5.40 26.50 23.35
N LYS A 2 5.05 26.93 22.14
CA LYS A 2 3.76 26.74 21.46
C LYS A 2 4.14 26.77 19.97
N GLY A 3 4.09 25.67 19.23
CA GLY A 3 2.87 25.05 18.74
C GLY A 3 2.64 25.57 17.33
N GLN A 4 2.88 24.72 16.32
CA GLN A 4 2.37 24.79 14.93
C GLN A 4 3.17 23.81 14.05
N PHE A 5 2.65 22.60 13.88
CA PHE A 5 2.94 21.82 12.67
C PHE A 5 1.61 21.52 12.00
N ARG A 6 1.34 22.35 10.99
CA ARG A 6 0.20 22.26 10.09
C ARG A 6 0.67 21.42 8.91
N LEU A 7 0.59 20.10 9.02
CA LEU A 7 0.75 19.21 7.87
C LEU A 7 -0.56 19.22 7.09
N GLN A 8 -0.51 19.88 5.95
CA GLN A 8 -1.60 19.96 5.00
C GLN A 8 -1.86 18.55 4.45
N ARG A 9 -3.09 18.08 4.65
CA ARG A 9 -3.68 16.98 3.90
C ARG A 9 -3.61 17.30 2.40
N VAL A 10 -2.77 16.58 1.67
CA VAL A 10 -2.82 16.54 0.20
C VAL A 10 -3.47 15.23 -0.23
N PHE A 11 -4.71 15.00 0.20
CA PHE A 11 -5.63 14.10 -0.50
C PHE A 11 -7.04 14.72 -0.44
N SER A 12 -7.13 15.92 -1.01
CA SER A 12 -8.41 16.56 -1.31
C SER A 12 -8.97 15.92 -2.57
N GLN A 13 -9.82 14.92 -2.35
CA GLN A 13 -11.18 14.88 -2.89
C GLN A 13 -11.31 15.29 -4.37
N CYS A 14 -11.19 14.31 -5.28
CA CYS A 14 -11.88 14.39 -6.55
C CYS A 14 -12.98 13.31 -6.59
N GLY A 15 -14.21 13.77 -6.38
CA GLY A 15 -15.41 13.25 -7.04
C GLY A 15 -15.80 11.78 -6.85
N ARG A 16 -16.64 11.53 -5.85
CA ARG A 16 -17.61 10.42 -5.92
C ARG A 16 -18.44 10.58 -7.19
N LYS A 17 -18.35 9.61 -8.10
CA LYS A 17 -19.47 9.23 -8.97
C LYS A 17 -19.48 7.72 -9.15
N LEU A 18 -20.27 7.06 -8.30
CA LEU A 18 -20.74 5.70 -8.50
C LEU A 18 -21.57 5.66 -9.79
N ALA A 19 -21.04 5.05 -10.85
CA ALA A 19 -21.82 4.48 -11.93
C ALA A 19 -20.99 3.46 -12.72
N SER A 20 -21.62 2.33 -13.01
CA SER A 20 -21.23 1.26 -13.93
C SER A 20 -20.36 0.13 -13.35
N ILE A 21 -21.08 -0.87 -12.88
CA ILE A 21 -20.69 -2.28 -12.85
C ILE A 21 -20.34 -2.69 -14.30
N GLY A 22 -19.17 -3.29 -14.51
CA GLY A 22 -18.74 -3.75 -15.83
C GLY A 22 -17.28 -4.17 -15.90
N SER A 23 -17.01 -5.41 -15.49
CA SER A 23 -15.79 -6.21 -15.73
C SER A 23 -14.97 -5.83 -16.97
N MET A 24 -13.68 -5.51 -16.79
CA MET A 24 -12.58 -5.65 -17.76
C MET A 24 -11.32 -5.07 -17.08
N THR A 25 -10.59 -5.82 -16.26
CA THR A 25 -9.87 -7.04 -16.60
C THR A 25 -9.75 -7.90 -15.35
N ALA A 26 -10.08 -9.19 -15.45
CA ALA A 26 -9.51 -10.19 -14.57
C ALA A 26 -8.03 -10.33 -14.95
N SER A 27 -7.24 -9.29 -14.69
CA SER A 27 -5.79 -9.43 -14.61
C SER A 27 -5.59 -10.45 -13.51
N SER A 28 -5.33 -11.70 -13.90
CA SER A 28 -4.99 -12.80 -13.00
C SER A 28 -3.58 -12.56 -12.47
N ASP A 29 -3.37 -11.37 -11.92
CA ASP A 29 -2.11 -10.93 -11.40
C ASP A 29 -1.96 -11.63 -10.05
N SER A 30 -1.12 -12.65 -10.04
CA SER A 30 -0.86 -13.50 -8.88
C SER A 30 -0.35 -12.71 -7.67
N ARG A 31 0.07 -11.45 -7.87
CA ARG A 31 0.50 -10.52 -6.82
C ARG A 31 -0.68 -9.95 -6.03
N LEU A 32 -1.87 -9.83 -6.63
CA LEU A 32 -3.03 -9.19 -5.99
C LEU A 32 -3.48 -9.90 -4.71
N PRO A 33 -3.70 -11.24 -4.69
CA PRO A 33 -4.13 -11.92 -3.48
C PRO A 33 -3.10 -11.84 -2.34
N GLN A 34 -1.81 -11.89 -2.67
CA GLN A 34 -0.73 -11.76 -1.70
C GLN A 34 -0.70 -10.36 -1.09
N LEU A 35 -0.83 -9.34 -1.93
CA LEU A 35 -0.89 -7.95 -1.50
C LEU A 35 -2.12 -7.67 -0.62
N GLU A 36 -3.29 -8.19 -0.98
CA GLU A 36 -4.52 -8.04 -0.18
C GLU A 36 -4.42 -8.73 1.19
N ALA A 37 -3.78 -9.90 1.27
CA ALA A 37 -3.54 -10.57 2.54
C ALA A 37 -2.64 -9.73 3.46
N LEU A 38 -1.55 -9.17 2.93
CA LEU A 38 -0.63 -8.32 3.70
C LEU A 38 -1.29 -7.04 4.20
N ILE A 39 -2.14 -6.42 3.37
CA ILE A 39 -2.97 -5.26 3.78
C ILE A 39 -3.89 -5.63 4.95
N GLY A 40 -4.51 -6.82 4.89
CA GLY A 40 -5.38 -7.32 5.95
C GLY A 40 -4.65 -7.57 7.28
N ASP A 41 -3.40 -8.02 7.23
CA ASP A 41 -2.58 -8.29 8.41
C ASP A 41 -2.05 -7.01 9.07
N LEU A 42 -1.98 -5.90 8.34
CA LEU A 42 -1.57 -4.59 8.84
C LEU A 42 -2.70 -3.94 9.65
N THR A 43 -2.87 -4.47 10.85
CA THR A 43 -3.75 -3.91 11.87
C THR A 43 -2.99 -2.86 12.69
N GLY A 44 -3.67 -1.78 13.05
CA GLY A 44 -3.07 -0.68 13.80
C GLY A 44 -3.97 0.54 13.88
N GLU A 45 -3.70 1.37 14.88
CA GLU A 45 -4.26 2.72 14.97
C GLU A 45 -3.69 3.60 13.85
N GLU A 46 -4.40 4.67 13.51
CA GLU A 46 -3.90 5.73 12.64
C GLU A 46 -2.59 6.32 13.20
N ASP A 47 -1.77 6.92 12.35
CA ASP A 47 -0.46 7.50 12.71
C ASP A 47 0.59 6.50 13.24
N THR A 48 0.45 5.21 12.93
CA THR A 48 1.46 4.18 13.22
C THR A 48 2.24 3.78 11.97
N PRO A 49 3.47 3.22 12.10
CA PRO A 49 4.20 2.67 10.95
C PRO A 49 3.41 1.59 10.21
N ASN A 50 2.61 0.79 10.92
CA ASN A 50 1.71 -0.19 10.32
C ASN A 50 0.64 0.49 9.44
N ALA A 51 0.03 1.58 9.90
CA ALA A 51 -0.96 2.32 9.14
C ALA A 51 -0.35 2.95 7.88
N LEU A 52 0.84 3.56 7.99
CA LEU A 52 1.52 4.16 6.84
C LEU A 52 1.97 3.09 5.82
N LEU A 53 2.46 1.95 6.30
CA LEU A 53 2.82 0.83 5.43
C LEU A 53 1.58 0.26 4.72
N ARG A 54 0.44 0.16 5.43
CA ARG A 54 -0.85 -0.24 4.84
C ARG A 54 -1.26 0.71 3.71
N GLU A 55 -1.17 2.02 3.92
CA GLU A 55 -1.49 3.02 2.90
C GLU A 55 -0.64 2.85 1.63
N HIS A 56 0.66 2.60 1.78
CA HIS A 56 1.54 2.34 0.63
C HIS A 56 1.19 1.03 -0.09
N LEU A 57 0.76 -0.02 0.61
CA LEU A 57 0.31 -1.26 -0.02
C LEU A 57 -1.06 -1.10 -0.71
N GLU A 58 -1.99 -0.34 -0.14
CA GLU A 58 -3.29 -0.02 -0.75
C GLU A 58 -3.12 0.82 -2.03
N ALA A 59 -2.18 1.78 -2.01
CA ALA A 59 -1.79 2.53 -3.21
C ALA A 59 -1.17 1.60 -4.26
N ALA A 60 -0.24 0.71 -3.87
CA ALA A 60 0.34 -0.28 -4.76
C ALA A 60 -0.75 -1.16 -5.40
N ARG A 61 -1.73 -1.62 -4.64
CA ARG A 61 -2.87 -2.41 -5.15
C ARG A 61 -3.65 -1.65 -6.22
N SER A 62 -3.91 -0.36 -5.97
CA SER A 62 -4.63 0.51 -6.91
C SER A 62 -3.85 0.71 -8.22
N PHE A 63 -2.53 0.93 -8.14
CA PHE A 63 -1.67 1.06 -9.31
C PHE A 63 -1.52 -0.25 -10.09
N LEU A 64 -1.49 -1.38 -9.39
CA LEU A 64 -1.45 -2.70 -10.02
C LEU A 64 -2.71 -2.96 -10.85
N LEU A 65 -3.89 -2.69 -10.28
CA LEU A 65 -5.18 -2.78 -10.99
C LEU A 65 -5.27 -1.78 -12.15
N GLY A 66 -4.70 -0.59 -11.98
CA GLY A 66 -4.63 0.45 -13.00
C GLY A 66 -3.60 0.19 -14.10
N SER A 67 -2.83 -0.91 -14.04
CA SER A 67 -1.71 -1.18 -14.96
C SER A 67 -0.66 -0.05 -15.00
N MET A 68 -0.34 0.50 -13.83
CA MET A 68 0.61 1.60 -13.61
C MET A 68 1.88 1.08 -12.93
N PRO A 69 2.82 0.45 -13.67
CA PRO A 69 3.95 -0.28 -13.10
C PRO A 69 4.98 0.62 -12.40
N THR A 70 5.17 1.85 -12.86
CA THR A 70 6.14 2.79 -12.26
C THR A 70 5.67 3.22 -10.87
N GLU A 71 4.39 3.58 -10.76
CA GLU A 71 3.76 4.01 -9.52
C GLU A 71 3.60 2.83 -8.55
N TYR A 72 3.31 1.64 -9.07
CA TYR A 72 3.35 0.40 -8.31
C TYR A 72 4.71 0.19 -7.64
N GLN A 73 5.80 0.21 -8.42
CA GLN A 73 7.16 0.02 -7.89
C GLN A 73 7.59 1.15 -6.94
N PHE A 74 7.21 2.39 -7.24
CA PHE A 74 7.45 3.52 -6.33
C PHE A 74 6.79 3.30 -4.96
N SER A 75 5.52 2.88 -4.96
CA SER A 75 4.78 2.61 -3.72
C SER A 75 5.38 1.46 -2.92
N LEU A 76 5.86 0.41 -3.59
CA LEU A 76 6.60 -0.68 -2.93
C LEU A 76 7.93 -0.21 -2.34
N GLY A 77 8.64 0.70 -3.00
CA GLY A 77 9.87 1.30 -2.46
C GLY A 77 9.64 2.11 -1.19
N LEU A 78 8.53 2.83 -1.10
CA LEU A 78 8.12 3.52 0.13
C LEU A 78 7.81 2.51 1.25
N ALA A 79 7.10 1.42 0.95
CA ALA A 79 6.82 0.36 1.91
C ALA A 79 8.11 -0.33 2.43
N ASP A 80 9.08 -0.58 1.56
CA ASP A 80 10.39 -1.17 1.92
C ASP A 80 11.15 -0.30 2.93
N GLY A 81 11.05 1.04 2.81
CA GLY A 81 11.66 1.99 3.74
C GLY A 81 11.10 1.92 5.17
N LEU A 82 9.85 1.47 5.35
CA LEU A 82 9.17 1.40 6.64
C LEU A 82 9.33 0.05 7.35
N LEU A 83 9.85 -0.98 6.68
CA LEU A 83 9.96 -2.34 7.24
C LEU A 83 10.73 -2.39 8.56
N SER A 84 11.75 -1.55 8.70
CA SER A 84 12.58 -1.50 9.90
C SER A 84 11.81 -1.06 11.16
N GLU A 85 10.68 -0.38 10.98
CA GLU A 85 9.82 0.15 12.04
C GLU A 85 8.73 -0.84 12.49
N ILE A 86 8.54 -1.93 11.74
CA ILE A 86 7.55 -2.97 12.06
C ILE A 86 8.10 -3.85 13.20
N LYS A 87 7.37 -3.84 14.32
CA LYS A 87 7.74 -4.59 15.53
C LYS A 87 7.44 -6.08 15.43
N ASP A 88 6.33 -6.42 14.78
CA ASP A 88 5.91 -7.80 14.53
C ASP A 88 6.89 -8.44 13.54
N GLN A 89 7.69 -9.39 14.04
CA GLN A 89 8.73 -10.04 13.25
C GLN A 89 8.14 -10.95 12.16
N ASP A 90 7.05 -11.66 12.46
CA ASP A 90 6.43 -12.59 11.50
C ASP A 90 5.77 -11.82 10.36
N LEU A 91 5.11 -10.69 10.67
CA LEU A 91 4.59 -9.79 9.65
C LEU A 91 5.72 -9.17 8.83
N ARG A 92 6.78 -8.69 9.49
CA ARG A 92 7.93 -8.09 8.80
C ARG A 92 8.60 -9.06 7.84
N THR A 93 8.82 -10.32 8.23
CA THR A 93 9.40 -11.34 7.34
C THR A 93 8.53 -11.57 6.12
N ARG A 94 7.21 -11.69 6.28
CA ARG A 94 6.28 -11.87 5.15
C ARG A 94 6.28 -10.68 4.20
N LEU A 95 6.35 -9.46 4.74
CA LEU A 95 6.47 -8.23 3.94
C LEU A 95 7.81 -8.18 3.18
N GLU A 96 8.92 -8.51 3.83
CA GLU A 96 10.25 -8.58 3.23
C GLU A 96 10.32 -9.60 2.09
N GLU A 97 9.75 -10.79 2.28
CA GLU A 97 9.67 -11.84 1.27
C GLU A 97 8.85 -11.39 0.06
N PHE A 98 7.69 -10.78 0.30
CA PHE A 98 6.87 -10.22 -0.77
C PHE A 98 7.64 -9.15 -1.55
N LEU A 99 8.18 -8.13 -0.88
CA LEU A 99 8.92 -7.04 -1.54
C LEU A 99 10.17 -7.53 -2.28
N ARG A 100 10.84 -8.58 -1.79
CA ARG A 100 11.94 -9.23 -2.50
C ARG A 100 11.45 -9.91 -3.79
N SER A 101 10.32 -10.62 -3.75
CA SER A 101 9.75 -11.26 -4.93
C SER A 101 9.37 -10.25 -6.03
N GLN A 102 8.94 -9.04 -5.65
CA GLN A 102 8.55 -7.98 -6.59
C GLN A 102 9.73 -7.29 -7.30
N ARG A 103 10.95 -7.43 -6.76
CA ARG A 103 12.19 -6.93 -7.38
C ARG A 103 12.81 -7.94 -8.36
N ALA A 104 12.43 -9.21 -8.24
CA ALA A 104 12.95 -10.29 -9.07
C ALA A 104 12.06 -10.61 -10.29
N ALA A 105 10.88 -9.98 -10.37
CA ALA A 105 9.89 -10.12 -11.43
C ALA A 105 9.96 -8.96 -12.42
#